data_AF-A0AAD5VYV7-F1
#
_entry.id   AF-A0AAD5VYV7-F1
#
_cell.length_a   1.000
_cell.length_b   1.000
_cell.length_c   1.000
_cell.angle_alpha   90.00
_cell.angle_beta   90.00
_cell.angle_gamma   90.00
#
_symmetry.space_group_name_H-M   'P 1'
#
loop_
_entity.id
_entity.type
_entity.pdbx_description
1 polymer ?
#
loop_
_entity_poly.entity_id
_entity_poly.type
_entity_poly.pdbx_seq_one_letter_code
_entity_poly.pdbx_strand_id
1 'polypeptide(L)'
;MVKKNKSKSKAAPLPPAPVADPVDDDLMDDLLAQLDSRDQTVKQESAAVLDEIHIQKQAEQLEQKPKQSAKNRFQARLARKAAALAQSIVPDDPDDQARLEKEAKDEEEAIDRICKQRGRRVYQINPDGHCLFSAIADQLTLLGKLPSSQATYATMRAAAASYIESHVDDFLPFLPTTDEPDEGSGLMSPEQFQQYCHSIRCSSVWGGEPEILALSRAFRTPIYVVQGGVPPIVVHDPSGDASANNVITQDGVWLSYHRKLYGLGEHYNSLRPAPPS
;
A
#
# COMPACT_ATOMS: atom_id res chain seq x y z
N MET A 1 7.27 -85.43 16.00
CA MET A 1 6.39 -84.52 16.77
C MET A 1 6.56 -83.11 16.19
N VAL A 2 5.60 -82.59 15.39
CA VAL A 2 4.49 -81.68 15.81
C VAL A 2 5.07 -80.30 16.22
N LYS A 3 4.74 -79.11 15.71
CA LYS A 3 3.71 -78.57 14.79
C LYS A 3 4.14 -77.15 14.34
N LYS A 4 3.57 -76.68 13.23
CA LYS A 4 3.46 -75.26 12.80
C LYS A 4 2.89 -74.36 13.90
N ASN A 5 3.23 -73.06 13.88
CA ASN A 5 2.19 -72.02 13.80
C ASN A 5 2.71 -70.66 13.32
N LYS A 6 1.97 -70.08 12.35
CA LYS A 6 2.01 -68.68 11.92
C LYS A 6 1.29 -67.82 12.95
N SER A 7 1.82 -66.64 13.26
CA SER A 7 1.02 -65.49 13.68
C SER A 7 1.55 -64.22 13.02
N LYS A 8 0.62 -63.48 12.39
CA LYS A 8 0.80 -62.12 11.89
C LYS A 8 0.70 -61.16 13.07
N SER A 9 1.55 -60.14 13.16
CA SER A 9 1.17 -58.87 13.79
C SER A 9 2.07 -57.69 13.39
N LYS A 10 1.44 -56.76 12.67
CA LYS A 10 1.53 -55.29 12.77
C LYS A 10 2.90 -54.61 12.58
N ALA A 11 3.04 -53.96 11.43
CA ALA A 11 3.98 -52.88 11.21
C ALA A 11 3.72 -51.73 12.20
N ALA A 12 4.78 -51.24 12.83
CA ALA A 12 4.74 -50.07 13.70
C ALA A 12 4.62 -48.79 12.84
N PRO A 13 3.85 -47.78 13.29
CA PRO A 13 3.68 -46.52 12.56
C PRO A 13 4.96 -45.68 12.61
N LEU A 14 5.25 -45.02 11.49
CA LEU A 14 6.31 -44.02 11.34
C LEU A 14 6.09 -42.85 12.32
N PRO A 15 7.17 -42.22 12.83
CA PRO A 15 7.03 -41.03 13.68
C PRO A 15 6.41 -39.87 12.90
N PRO A 16 5.61 -39.00 13.56
CA PRO A 16 5.02 -37.83 12.90
C PRO A 16 6.12 -36.87 12.43
N ALA A 17 5.91 -36.27 11.27
CA ALA A 17 6.77 -35.23 10.71
C ALA A 17 6.92 -34.06 11.69
N PRO A 18 8.09 -33.41 11.75
CA PRO A 18 8.27 -32.22 12.58
C PRO A 18 7.31 -31.15 12.08
N VAL A 19 6.48 -30.66 13.00
CA VAL A 19 5.58 -29.53 12.80
C VAL A 19 6.45 -28.34 12.39
N ALA A 20 6.18 -27.77 11.22
CA ALA A 20 6.81 -26.52 10.82
C ALA A 20 6.26 -25.43 11.73
N ASP A 21 7.14 -24.77 12.48
CA ASP A 21 6.79 -23.55 13.20
C ASP A 21 6.18 -22.53 12.21
N PRO A 22 5.14 -21.76 12.62
CA PRO A 22 4.62 -20.70 11.79
C PRO A 22 5.73 -19.69 11.56
N VAL A 23 6.18 -19.59 10.32
CA VAL A 23 7.03 -18.48 9.88
C VAL A 23 6.24 -17.20 10.11
N ASP A 24 6.79 -16.35 10.96
CA ASP A 24 6.32 -15.02 11.35
C ASP A 24 5.95 -14.21 10.09
N ASP A 25 4.65 -14.09 9.80
CA ASP A 25 4.12 -13.39 8.62
C ASP A 25 4.56 -11.92 8.60
N ASP A 26 4.77 -11.31 9.77
CA ASP A 26 5.28 -9.94 9.92
C ASP A 26 6.71 -9.79 9.37
N LEU A 27 7.54 -10.82 9.52
CA LEU A 27 8.91 -10.84 8.98
C LEU A 27 8.92 -11.00 7.46
N MET A 28 7.86 -11.61 6.91
CA MET A 28 7.68 -11.81 5.48
C MET A 28 7.22 -10.52 4.81
N ASP A 29 6.33 -9.76 5.45
CA ASP A 29 5.87 -8.44 5.00
C ASP A 29 6.99 -7.40 5.03
N ASP A 30 7.81 -7.40 6.09
CA ASP A 30 8.93 -6.46 6.22
C ASP A 30 10.05 -6.74 5.20
N LEU A 31 10.20 -8.00 4.76
CA LEU A 31 11.16 -8.40 3.73
C LEU A 31 10.65 -8.14 2.30
N LEU A 32 9.34 -8.22 2.07
CA LEU A 32 8.69 -7.80 0.83
C LEU A 32 8.88 -6.29 0.60
N ALA A 33 8.65 -5.48 1.63
CA ALA A 33 8.88 -4.04 1.58
C ALA A 33 10.35 -3.66 1.30
N GLN A 34 11.32 -4.43 1.79
CA GLN A 34 12.74 -4.19 1.51
C GLN A 34 13.16 -4.52 0.08
N LEU A 35 12.49 -5.47 -0.59
CA LEU A 35 12.76 -5.81 -1.99
C LEU A 35 12.22 -4.73 -2.93
N ASP A 36 11.05 -4.17 -2.63
CA ASP A 36 10.44 -3.08 -3.42
C ASP A 36 11.23 -1.77 -3.33
N SER A 37 12.00 -1.57 -2.25
CA SER A 37 12.83 -0.37 -2.05
C SER A 37 14.09 -0.29 -2.93
N ARG A 38 14.45 -1.37 -3.66
CA ARG A 38 15.82 -1.54 -4.20
C ARG A 38 16.04 -1.39 -5.71
N ASP A 39 15.05 -1.06 -6.52
CA ASP A 39 15.31 -0.79 -7.96
C ASP A 39 14.66 0.52 -8.44
N GLN A 40 15.48 1.56 -8.54
CA GLN A 40 15.18 2.76 -9.32
C GLN A 40 15.97 2.70 -10.63
N THR A 41 15.21 2.63 -11.73
CA THR A 41 15.41 3.16 -13.09
C THR A 41 15.13 2.10 -14.16
N VAL A 42 14.09 2.30 -14.98
CA VAL A 42 14.15 2.46 -16.45
C VAL A 42 12.73 2.44 -17.05
N LYS A 43 12.62 3.16 -18.17
CA LYS A 43 11.44 3.64 -18.88
C LYS A 43 10.44 2.57 -19.31
N GLN A 44 9.17 2.98 -19.24
CA GLN A 44 7.95 2.28 -19.60
C GLN A 44 7.99 1.64 -20.99
N GLU A 45 7.26 0.51 -21.08
CA GLU A 45 6.95 -0.31 -22.26
C GLU A 45 8.02 -1.27 -22.79
N SER A 46 9.29 -1.12 -22.39
CA SER A 46 10.29 -2.20 -22.53
C SER A 46 10.74 -2.78 -21.19
N ALA A 47 10.51 -2.05 -20.09
CA ALA A 47 10.88 -2.47 -18.74
C ALA A 47 10.14 -3.72 -18.27
N ALA A 48 8.82 -3.83 -18.45
CA ALA A 48 8.08 -5.00 -17.95
C ALA A 48 8.53 -6.33 -18.57
N VAL A 49 8.75 -6.36 -19.89
CA VAL A 49 9.26 -7.54 -20.60
C VAL A 49 10.74 -7.79 -20.27
N LEU A 50 11.55 -6.73 -20.12
CA LEU A 50 12.94 -6.86 -19.72
C LEU A 50 13.08 -7.29 -18.26
N ASP A 51 12.18 -6.86 -17.38
CA ASP A 51 12.11 -7.20 -15.96
C ASP A 51 11.63 -8.62 -15.79
N GLU A 52 10.63 -9.08 -16.54
CA GLU A 52 10.24 -10.48 -16.60
C GLU A 52 11.39 -11.37 -17.12
N ILE A 53 12.04 -10.99 -18.23
CA ILE A 53 13.20 -11.72 -18.75
C ILE A 53 14.37 -11.68 -17.76
N HIS A 54 14.57 -10.57 -17.04
CA HIS A 54 15.66 -10.42 -16.06
C HIS A 54 15.39 -11.22 -14.79
N ILE A 55 14.15 -11.23 -14.29
CA ILE A 55 13.69 -12.01 -13.13
C ILE A 55 13.75 -13.51 -13.45
N GLN A 56 13.29 -13.93 -14.62
CA GLN A 56 13.36 -15.32 -15.07
C GLN A 56 14.83 -15.78 -15.19
N LYS A 57 15.68 -14.94 -15.80
CA LYS A 57 17.11 -15.23 -16.00
C LYS A 57 17.91 -15.16 -14.70
N GLN A 58 17.55 -14.29 -13.75
CA GLN A 58 18.10 -14.29 -12.40
C GLN A 58 17.67 -15.54 -11.62
N ALA A 59 16.41 -15.96 -11.70
CA ALA A 59 15.93 -17.18 -11.07
C ALA A 59 16.66 -18.44 -11.62
N GLU A 60 16.86 -18.51 -12.94
CA GLU A 60 17.63 -19.58 -13.59
C GLU A 60 19.13 -19.55 -13.21
N GLN A 61 19.75 -18.36 -13.11
CA GLN A 61 21.13 -18.20 -12.68
C GLN A 61 21.35 -18.54 -11.19
N LEU A 62 20.35 -18.30 -10.35
CA LEU A 62 20.37 -18.64 -8.93
C LEU A 62 20.21 -20.16 -8.72
N GLU A 63 19.44 -20.86 -9.57
CA GLU A 63 19.29 -22.32 -9.53
C GLU A 63 20.53 -23.09 -10.05
N GLN A 64 21.31 -22.52 -10.96
CA GLN A 64 22.49 -23.20 -11.55
C GLN A 64 23.74 -23.23 -10.65
N LYS A 65 23.77 -22.53 -9.51
CA LYS A 65 24.92 -22.54 -8.59
C LYS A 65 24.70 -23.50 -7.41
N PRO A 66 25.46 -24.62 -7.30
CA PRO A 66 25.21 -25.71 -6.36
C PRO A 66 25.52 -25.41 -4.87
N LYS A 67 25.75 -24.14 -4.51
CA LYS A 67 26.01 -23.69 -3.14
C LYS A 67 25.27 -22.38 -2.87
N GLN A 68 23.99 -22.44 -2.48
CA GLN A 68 23.25 -21.24 -2.06
C GLN A 68 22.59 -21.39 -0.69
N SER A 69 22.64 -20.30 0.09
CA SER A 69 22.07 -20.19 1.43
C SER A 69 20.54 -20.27 1.39
N ALA A 70 19.92 -20.66 2.51
CA ALA A 70 18.46 -20.75 2.63
C ALA A 70 17.74 -19.44 2.25
N LYS A 71 18.39 -18.28 2.46
CA LYS A 71 17.84 -16.96 2.12
C LYS A 71 17.64 -16.75 0.63
N ASN A 72 18.56 -17.23 -0.22
CA ASN A 72 18.44 -17.06 -1.67
C ASN A 72 17.35 -17.95 -2.27
N ARG A 73 17.17 -19.17 -1.71
CA ARG A 73 16.08 -20.07 -2.11
C ARG A 73 14.71 -19.52 -1.70
N PHE A 74 14.64 -18.85 -0.55
CA PHE A 74 13.43 -18.15 -0.11
C PHE A 74 13.10 -16.96 -1.02
N GLN A 75 14.07 -16.11 -1.35
CA GLN A 75 13.90 -14.99 -2.29
C GLN A 75 13.43 -15.47 -3.67
N ALA A 76 14.00 -16.55 -4.21
CA ALA A 76 13.56 -17.13 -5.47
C ALA A 76 12.11 -17.65 -5.42
N ARG A 77 11.69 -18.21 -4.27
CA ARG A 77 10.30 -18.66 -4.07
C ARG A 77 9.33 -17.48 -3.94
N LEU A 78 9.74 -16.41 -3.27
CA LEU A 78 8.98 -15.17 -3.12
C LEU A 78 8.78 -14.49 -4.47
N ALA A 79 9.85 -14.34 -5.26
CA ALA A 79 9.81 -13.77 -6.61
C ALA A 79 8.92 -14.58 -7.56
N ARG A 80 8.97 -15.92 -7.51
CA ARG A 80 8.05 -16.78 -8.27
C ARG A 80 6.59 -16.62 -7.84
N LYS A 81 6.33 -16.47 -6.54
CA LYS A 81 4.98 -16.27 -6.01
C LYS A 81 4.43 -14.88 -6.38
N ALA A 82 5.26 -13.85 -6.34
CA ALA A 82 4.94 -12.49 -6.78
C ALA A 82 4.67 -12.44 -8.29
N ALA A 83 5.53 -13.07 -9.11
CA ALA A 83 5.32 -13.18 -10.56
C ALA A 83 4.04 -13.96 -10.91
N ALA A 84 3.77 -15.06 -10.23
CA ALA A 84 2.53 -15.83 -10.43
C ALA A 84 1.27 -15.06 -10.01
N LEU A 85 1.36 -14.26 -8.93
CA LEU A 85 0.25 -13.41 -8.50
C LEU A 85 0.01 -12.26 -9.49
N ALA A 86 1.06 -11.60 -9.97
CA ALA A 86 0.97 -10.58 -11.00
C ALA A 86 0.34 -11.13 -12.30
N GLN A 87 0.73 -12.32 -12.74
CA GLN A 87 0.13 -13.00 -13.90
C GLN A 87 -1.35 -13.36 -13.70
N SER A 88 -1.78 -13.59 -12.45
CA SER A 88 -3.20 -13.87 -12.15
C SER A 88 -4.08 -12.62 -12.02
N ILE A 89 -3.46 -11.43 -11.89
CA ILE A 89 -4.16 -10.14 -11.77
C ILE A 89 -4.38 -9.50 -13.15
N VAL A 90 -3.53 -9.79 -14.13
CA VAL A 90 -3.72 -9.35 -15.51
C VAL A 90 -4.84 -10.19 -16.15
N PRO A 91 -5.93 -9.59 -16.66
CA PRO A 91 -6.93 -10.34 -17.40
C PRO A 91 -6.29 -11.00 -18.62
N ASP A 92 -6.48 -12.32 -18.76
CA ASP A 92 -6.00 -13.11 -19.91
C ASP A 92 -6.64 -12.68 -21.26
N ASP A 93 -7.69 -11.83 -21.21
CA ASP A 93 -8.38 -11.32 -22.38
C ASP A 93 -7.78 -9.97 -22.84
N PRO A 94 -7.23 -9.88 -24.07
CA PRO A 94 -6.67 -8.63 -24.61
C PRO A 94 -7.70 -7.48 -24.65
N ASP A 95 -9.00 -7.76 -24.74
CA ASP A 95 -10.04 -6.72 -24.73
C ASP A 95 -10.23 -6.11 -23.33
N ASP A 96 -10.08 -6.91 -22.28
CA ASP A 96 -10.17 -6.42 -20.89
C ASP A 96 -8.92 -5.60 -20.52
N GLN A 97 -7.74 -6.02 -20.99
CA GLN A 97 -6.50 -5.26 -20.83
C GLN A 97 -6.58 -3.89 -21.53
N ALA A 98 -7.07 -3.84 -22.76
CA ALA A 98 -7.25 -2.59 -23.50
C ALA A 98 -8.28 -1.67 -22.81
N ARG A 99 -9.32 -2.23 -22.19
CA ARG A 99 -10.30 -1.44 -21.41
C ARG A 99 -9.65 -0.83 -20.17
N LEU A 100 -8.89 -1.61 -19.41
CA LEU A 100 -8.20 -1.14 -18.20
C LEU A 100 -7.18 -0.03 -18.52
N GLU A 101 -6.36 -0.21 -19.55
CA GLU A 101 -5.39 0.79 -20.00
C GLU A 101 -6.08 2.09 -20.42
N LYS A 102 -7.19 1.98 -21.16
CA LYS A 102 -7.98 3.15 -21.54
C LYS A 102 -8.54 3.87 -20.32
N GLU A 103 -9.11 3.14 -19.37
CA GLU A 103 -9.67 3.74 -18.15
C GLU A 103 -8.60 4.41 -17.28
N ALA A 104 -7.40 3.83 -17.19
CA ALA A 104 -6.25 4.41 -16.50
C ALA A 104 -5.80 5.72 -17.17
N LYS A 105 -5.73 5.72 -18.50
CA LYS A 105 -5.37 6.92 -19.27
C LYS A 105 -6.43 8.02 -19.14
N ASP A 106 -7.71 7.67 -19.22
CA ASP A 106 -8.81 8.62 -19.05
C ASP A 106 -8.80 9.24 -17.63
N GLU A 107 -8.45 8.46 -16.60
CA GLU A 107 -8.25 8.92 -15.22
C GLU A 107 -7.07 9.90 -15.12
N GLU A 108 -5.91 9.53 -15.66
CA GLU A 108 -4.71 10.37 -15.66
C GLU A 108 -4.97 11.71 -16.39
N GLU A 109 -5.62 11.67 -17.55
CA GLU A 109 -5.99 12.87 -18.31
C GLU A 109 -7.02 13.75 -17.56
N ALA A 110 -7.93 13.16 -16.79
CA ALA A 110 -8.86 13.92 -15.95
C ALA A 110 -8.11 14.63 -14.81
N ILE A 111 -7.25 13.91 -14.10
CA ILE A 111 -6.45 14.44 -12.99
C ILE A 111 -5.49 15.53 -13.48
N ASP A 112 -4.77 15.29 -14.58
CA ASP A 112 -3.81 16.24 -15.16
C ASP A 112 -4.50 17.55 -15.59
N ARG A 113 -5.70 17.46 -16.18
CA ARG A 113 -6.51 18.65 -16.51
C ARG A 113 -6.81 19.49 -15.27
N ILE A 114 -7.25 18.86 -14.17
CA ILE A 114 -7.55 19.56 -12.92
C ILE A 114 -6.26 20.16 -12.31
N CYS A 115 -5.16 19.42 -12.33
CA CYS A 115 -3.86 19.89 -11.86
C CYS A 115 -3.41 21.15 -12.61
N LYS A 116 -3.48 21.13 -13.94
CA LYS A 116 -3.13 22.28 -14.79
C LYS A 116 -4.00 23.49 -14.52
N GLN A 117 -5.32 23.32 -14.38
CA GLN A 117 -6.25 24.41 -14.01
C GLN A 117 -5.91 25.05 -12.67
N ARG A 118 -5.33 24.29 -11.74
CA ARG A 118 -4.91 24.76 -10.41
C ARG A 118 -3.45 25.23 -10.35
N GLY A 119 -2.73 25.22 -11.48
CA GLY A 119 -1.31 25.59 -11.53
C GLY A 119 -0.41 24.60 -10.78
N ARG A 120 -0.77 23.32 -10.82
CA ARG A 120 -0.06 22.21 -10.15
C ARG A 120 0.49 21.22 -11.16
N ARG A 121 1.52 20.49 -10.75
CA ARG A 121 2.09 19.36 -11.49
C ARG A 121 2.27 18.17 -10.56
N VAL A 122 2.08 16.97 -11.11
CA VAL A 122 2.32 15.72 -10.39
C VAL A 122 3.81 15.54 -10.11
N TYR A 123 4.14 15.27 -8.86
CA TYR A 123 5.43 14.77 -8.41
C TYR A 123 5.26 13.31 -8.00
N GLN A 124 5.90 12.42 -8.74
CA GLN A 124 5.76 10.98 -8.53
C GLN A 124 6.39 10.57 -7.19
N ILE A 125 5.58 9.90 -6.38
CA ILE A 125 5.97 9.21 -5.16
C ILE A 125 6.11 7.72 -5.50
N ASN A 126 7.02 7.03 -4.80
CA ASN A 126 7.21 5.60 -4.98
C ASN A 126 5.88 4.85 -4.77
N PRO A 127 5.51 3.91 -5.65
CA PRO A 127 4.28 3.13 -5.54
C PRO A 127 4.42 2.00 -4.52
N ASP A 128 4.61 2.37 -3.26
CA ASP A 128 4.65 1.47 -2.11
C ASP A 128 3.45 1.70 -1.19
N GLY A 129 3.30 0.85 -0.17
CA GLY A 129 2.25 1.02 0.84
C GLY A 129 2.36 2.29 1.70
N HIS A 130 3.41 3.08 1.51
CA HIS A 130 3.64 4.34 2.22
C HIS A 130 3.34 5.57 1.36
N CYS A 131 2.88 5.41 0.12
CA CYS A 131 2.69 6.49 -0.86
C CYS A 131 1.92 7.69 -0.30
N LEU A 132 0.79 7.47 0.39
CA LEU A 132 -0.02 8.54 1.00
C LEU A 132 0.79 9.38 1.98
N PHE A 133 1.45 8.71 2.93
CA PHE A 133 2.22 9.35 3.99
C PHE A 133 3.44 10.08 3.43
N SER A 134 4.12 9.48 2.45
CA SER A 134 5.24 10.10 1.73
C SER A 134 4.81 11.34 0.95
N ALA A 135 3.65 11.30 0.29
CA ALA A 135 3.11 12.42 -0.47
C ALA A 135 2.75 13.62 0.44
N ILE A 136 2.14 13.36 1.61
CA ILE A 136 1.83 14.40 2.59
C ILE A 136 3.09 14.97 3.22
N ALA A 137 4.07 14.12 3.57
CA ALA A 137 5.36 14.58 4.11
C ALA A 137 6.08 15.54 3.15
N ASP A 138 6.08 15.22 1.85
CA ASP A 138 6.64 16.08 0.80
C ASP A 138 5.97 17.47 0.79
N GLN A 139 4.63 17.49 0.77
CA GLN A 139 3.86 18.74 0.75
C GLN A 139 4.05 19.58 2.01
N LEU A 140 4.04 18.97 3.20
CA LEU A 140 4.26 19.68 4.46
C LEU A 140 5.68 20.29 4.53
N THR A 141 6.65 19.65 3.89
CA THR A 141 8.01 20.20 3.74
C THR A 141 8.02 21.43 2.84
N LEU A 142 7.32 21.37 1.70
CA LEU A 142 7.21 22.50 0.77
C LEU A 142 6.49 23.71 1.39
N LEU A 143 5.52 23.45 2.27
CA LEU A 143 4.81 24.49 3.03
C LEU A 143 5.62 25.02 4.23
N GLY A 144 6.81 24.47 4.51
CA GLY A 144 7.64 24.84 5.66
C GLY A 144 7.03 24.45 7.01
N LYS A 145 6.04 23.54 7.03
CA LYS A 145 5.38 23.04 8.24
C LYS A 145 6.19 21.94 8.93
N LEU A 146 7.01 21.24 8.15
CA LEU A 146 7.83 20.13 8.62
C LEU A 146 9.26 20.29 8.08
N PRO A 147 10.30 20.14 8.91
CA PRO A 147 11.68 20.16 8.42
C PRO A 147 11.95 18.90 7.59
N SER A 148 12.78 19.01 6.55
CA SER A 148 13.09 17.88 5.66
C SER A 148 13.67 16.65 6.39
N SER A 149 14.31 16.85 7.55
CA SER A 149 14.83 15.75 8.39
C SER A 149 13.74 14.92 9.08
N GLN A 150 12.53 15.47 9.21
CA GLN A 150 11.37 14.80 9.82
C GLN A 150 10.30 14.44 8.78
N ALA A 151 10.53 14.78 7.51
CA ALA A 151 9.61 14.52 6.40
C ALA A 151 9.70 13.07 5.92
N THR A 152 9.33 12.15 6.81
CA THR A 152 9.33 10.72 6.54
C THR A 152 7.93 10.14 6.64
N TYR A 153 7.66 9.06 5.91
CA TYR A 153 6.40 8.33 6.03
C TYR A 153 6.16 7.87 7.47
N ALA A 154 7.22 7.49 8.21
CA ALA A 154 7.12 7.03 9.59
C ALA A 154 6.63 8.13 10.53
N THR A 155 7.11 9.36 10.35
CA THR A 155 6.63 10.52 11.11
C THR A 155 5.16 10.80 10.82
N MET A 156 4.73 10.69 9.56
CA MET A 156 3.32 10.89 9.19
C MET A 156 2.42 9.77 9.72
N ARG A 157 2.86 8.51 9.65
CA ARG A 157 2.14 7.36 10.23
C ARG A 157 1.93 7.51 11.73
N ALA A 158 3.01 7.86 12.45
CA ALA A 158 2.92 8.12 13.87
C ALA A 158 1.97 9.28 14.20
N ALA A 159 2.04 10.38 13.43
CA ALA A 159 1.15 11.53 13.62
C ALA A 159 -0.33 11.17 13.36
N ALA A 160 -0.62 10.43 12.28
CA ALA A 160 -1.97 9.98 11.95
C ALA A 160 -2.52 9.06 13.05
N ALA A 161 -1.79 8.00 13.40
CA ALA A 161 -2.22 7.04 14.42
C ALA A 161 -2.43 7.71 15.78
N SER A 162 -1.51 8.56 16.23
CA SER A 162 -1.66 9.28 17.50
C SER A 162 -2.83 10.27 17.50
N TYR A 163 -3.14 10.89 16.36
CA TYR A 163 -4.30 11.77 16.27
C TYR A 163 -5.61 10.98 16.32
N ILE A 164 -5.69 9.87 15.59
CA ILE A 164 -6.85 8.96 15.61
C ILE A 164 -7.07 8.40 17.02
N GLU A 165 -6.02 7.90 17.67
CA GLU A 165 -6.09 7.37 19.04
C GLU A 165 -6.59 8.39 20.07
N SER A 166 -6.29 9.67 19.88
CA SER A 166 -6.72 10.74 20.80
C SER A 166 -8.12 11.29 20.51
N HIS A 167 -8.75 10.90 19.40
CA HIS A 167 -10.05 11.40 18.94
C HIS A 167 -10.97 10.26 18.49
N VAL A 168 -11.06 9.19 19.30
CA VAL A 168 -11.76 7.95 18.95
C VAL A 168 -13.15 8.18 18.36
N ASP A 169 -13.98 9.01 19.01
CA ASP A 169 -15.37 9.25 18.60
C ASP A 169 -15.51 9.85 17.19
N ASP A 170 -14.50 10.60 16.73
CA ASP A 170 -14.51 11.24 15.41
C ASP A 170 -14.18 10.25 14.28
N PHE A 171 -13.44 9.17 14.59
CA PHE A 171 -12.90 8.24 13.59
C PHE A 171 -13.57 6.89 13.62
N LEU A 172 -13.97 6.39 14.80
CA LEU A 172 -14.58 5.07 14.99
C LEU A 172 -15.71 4.75 14.00
N PRO A 173 -16.62 5.69 13.64
CA PRO A 173 -17.69 5.40 12.67
C PRO A 173 -17.22 5.12 11.23
N PHE A 174 -15.98 5.49 10.89
CA PHE A 174 -15.43 5.40 9.54
C PHE A 174 -14.40 4.28 9.37
N LEU A 175 -14.02 3.60 10.47
CA LEU A 175 -13.01 2.55 10.42
C LEU A 175 -13.63 1.19 10.00
N PRO A 176 -12.91 0.39 9.21
CA PRO A 176 -13.40 -0.91 8.75
C PRO A 176 -13.48 -1.91 9.91
N THR A 177 -14.65 -2.49 10.15
CA THR A 177 -14.82 -3.58 11.13
C THR A 177 -14.35 -4.90 10.53
N THR A 178 -13.19 -5.40 10.97
CA THR A 178 -12.73 -6.76 10.69
C THR A 178 -13.19 -7.69 11.81
N ASP A 179 -14.25 -8.44 11.51
CA ASP A 179 -14.79 -9.58 12.26
C ASP A 179 -15.59 -9.26 13.54
N GLU A 180 -16.78 -9.89 13.63
CA GLU A 180 -17.73 -9.88 14.76
C GLU A 180 -17.89 -8.49 15.41
N PRO A 181 -18.64 -7.55 14.78
CA PRO A 181 -18.93 -6.26 15.38
C PRO A 181 -19.54 -6.47 16.78
N ASP A 182 -19.24 -5.57 17.71
CA ASP A 182 -19.76 -5.65 19.08
C ASP A 182 -21.29 -5.81 19.00
N GLU A 183 -21.81 -6.90 19.59
CA GLU A 183 -23.17 -7.42 19.42
C GLU A 183 -24.21 -6.32 19.76
N GLY A 184 -24.57 -5.52 18.75
CA GLY A 184 -25.57 -4.47 18.85
C GLY A 184 -25.19 -3.09 18.29
N SER A 185 -23.90 -2.76 18.12
CA SER A 185 -23.48 -1.40 17.68
C SER A 185 -23.01 -1.31 16.22
N GLY A 186 -22.48 -2.41 15.66
CA GLY A 186 -21.88 -2.38 14.32
C GLY A 186 -20.53 -1.64 14.23
N LEU A 187 -19.93 -1.29 15.38
CA LEU A 187 -18.66 -0.58 15.49
C LEU A 187 -17.53 -1.52 15.94
N MET A 188 -16.28 -1.10 15.69
CA MET A 188 -15.10 -1.83 16.15
C MET A 188 -15.02 -1.84 17.68
N SER A 189 -14.57 -2.96 18.25
CA SER A 189 -14.24 -3.03 19.67
C SER A 189 -13.02 -2.14 20.00
N PRO A 190 -12.85 -1.73 21.27
CA PRO A 190 -11.67 -0.96 21.68
C PRO A 190 -10.33 -1.66 21.35
N GLU A 191 -10.28 -2.99 21.42
CA GLU A 191 -9.08 -3.77 21.08
C GLU A 191 -8.78 -3.74 19.58
N GLN A 192 -9.82 -3.89 18.74
CA GLN A 192 -9.69 -3.77 17.28
C GLN A 192 -9.25 -2.36 16.87
N PHE A 193 -9.78 -1.33 17.54
CA PHE A 193 -9.37 0.06 17.30
C PHE A 193 -7.89 0.29 17.65
N GLN A 194 -7.42 -0.24 18.77
CA GLN A 194 -5.99 -0.16 19.13
C GLN A 194 -5.11 -0.90 18.11
N GLN A 195 -5.55 -2.07 17.64
CA GLN A 195 -4.84 -2.82 16.61
C GLN A 195 -4.78 -2.04 15.29
N TYR A 196 -5.87 -1.38 14.89
CA TYR A 196 -5.89 -0.50 13.72
C TYR A 196 -4.84 0.60 13.83
N CYS A 197 -4.83 1.32 14.95
CA CYS A 197 -3.87 2.41 15.15
C CYS A 197 -2.41 1.90 15.19
N HIS A 198 -2.19 0.72 15.77
CA HIS A 198 -0.89 0.05 15.74
C HIS A 198 -0.46 -0.29 14.31
N SER A 199 -1.34 -0.88 13.50
CA SER A 199 -1.06 -1.20 12.10
C SER A 199 -0.72 0.06 11.30
N ILE A 200 -1.53 1.11 11.39
CA ILE A 200 -1.24 2.39 10.71
C ILE A 200 0.15 2.92 11.08
N ARG A 201 0.51 2.84 12.37
CA ARG A 201 1.79 3.34 12.91
C ARG A 201 2.99 2.50 12.47
N CYS A 202 2.88 1.18 12.50
CA CYS A 202 4.03 0.28 12.50
C CYS A 202 4.18 -0.55 11.22
N SER A 203 3.19 -0.59 10.34
CA SER A 203 3.24 -1.42 9.13
C SER A 203 3.16 -0.59 7.84
N SER A 204 3.11 -1.29 6.71
CA SER A 204 2.95 -0.74 5.36
C SER A 204 1.50 -0.73 4.87
N VAL A 205 0.51 -0.93 5.76
CA VAL A 205 -0.91 -0.85 5.39
C VAL A 205 -1.22 0.48 4.72
N TRP A 206 -2.01 0.43 3.66
CA TRP A 206 -2.39 1.62 2.91
C TRP A 206 -3.27 2.51 3.78
N GLY A 207 -3.01 3.82 3.73
CA GLY A 207 -3.87 4.79 4.40
C GLY A 207 -4.98 5.29 3.47
N GLY A 208 -6.02 5.88 4.05
CA GLY A 208 -7.14 6.43 3.30
C GLY A 208 -7.70 7.70 3.92
N GLU A 209 -9.02 7.89 3.74
CA GLU A 209 -9.76 9.06 4.21
C GLU A 209 -9.58 9.37 5.71
N PRO A 210 -9.61 8.37 6.64
CA PRO A 210 -9.40 8.63 8.06
C PRO A 210 -8.01 9.21 8.35
N GLU A 211 -6.95 8.68 7.73
CA GLU A 211 -5.58 9.16 7.91
C GLU A 211 -5.39 10.56 7.32
N ILE A 212 -5.99 10.84 6.16
CA ILE A 212 -5.93 12.16 5.53
C ILE A 212 -6.59 13.20 6.44
N LEU A 213 -7.79 12.90 6.95
CA LEU A 213 -8.48 13.80 7.88
C LEU A 213 -7.69 14.00 9.18
N ALA A 214 -7.15 12.92 9.74
CA ALA A 214 -6.32 12.96 10.94
C ALA A 214 -5.08 13.85 10.75
N LEU A 215 -4.37 13.70 9.63
CA LEU A 215 -3.20 14.52 9.31
C LEU A 215 -3.56 15.97 9.03
N SER A 216 -4.68 16.22 8.35
CA SER A 216 -5.18 17.58 8.12
C SER A 216 -5.37 18.31 9.46
N ARG A 217 -6.06 17.66 10.41
CA ARG A 217 -6.32 18.21 11.75
C ARG A 217 -5.05 18.31 12.60
N ALA A 218 -4.19 17.29 12.59
CA ALA A 218 -2.93 17.27 13.35
C ALA A 218 -2.00 18.44 12.96
N PHE A 219 -1.88 18.71 11.67
CA PHE A 219 -1.03 19.79 11.14
C PHE A 219 -1.77 21.11 10.91
N ARG A 220 -3.07 21.16 11.24
CA ARG A 220 -3.96 22.32 11.01
C ARG A 220 -3.80 22.89 9.60
N THR A 221 -3.75 22.00 8.61
CA THR A 221 -3.50 22.36 7.21
C THR A 221 -4.52 21.62 6.35
N PRO A 222 -5.27 22.32 5.48
CA PRO A 222 -6.22 21.66 4.60
C PRO A 222 -5.50 20.74 3.61
N ILE A 223 -6.12 19.60 3.33
CA ILE A 223 -5.63 18.64 2.33
C ILE A 223 -6.64 18.57 1.18
N TYR A 224 -6.14 18.71 -0.04
CA TYR A 224 -6.91 18.70 -1.27
C TYR A 224 -6.49 17.48 -2.10
N VAL A 225 -7.41 16.56 -2.33
CA VAL A 225 -7.16 15.34 -3.10
C VAL A 225 -7.84 15.45 -4.45
N VAL A 226 -7.05 15.54 -5.52
CA VAL A 226 -7.53 15.52 -6.90
C VAL A 226 -7.72 14.07 -7.33
N GLN A 227 -8.90 13.74 -7.88
CA GLN A 227 -9.23 12.40 -8.35
C GLN A 227 -9.99 12.44 -9.68
N GLY A 228 -9.99 11.32 -10.41
CA GLY A 228 -10.79 11.17 -11.64
C GLY A 228 -12.30 11.03 -11.41
N GLY A 229 -12.74 10.92 -10.15
CA GLY A 229 -14.14 10.76 -9.75
C GLY A 229 -14.91 12.06 -9.56
N VAL A 230 -16.11 11.93 -8.97
CA VAL A 230 -16.96 13.06 -8.57
C VAL A 230 -17.10 13.04 -7.04
N PRO A 231 -16.76 14.12 -6.32
CA PRO A 231 -16.23 15.38 -6.83
C PRO A 231 -14.78 15.26 -7.34
N PRO A 232 -14.34 16.13 -8.26
CA PRO A 232 -12.98 16.11 -8.83
C PRO A 232 -11.89 16.47 -7.82
N ILE A 233 -12.26 17.20 -6.75
CA ILE A 233 -11.39 17.54 -5.63
C ILE A 233 -12.15 17.23 -4.35
N VAL A 234 -11.59 16.35 -3.53
CA VAL A 234 -12.04 16.10 -2.16
C VAL A 234 -11.28 17.05 -1.23
N VAL A 235 -12.00 17.73 -0.35
CA VAL A 235 -11.44 18.72 0.56
C VAL A 235 -11.53 18.18 1.98
N HIS A 236 -10.39 18.11 2.66
CA HIS A 236 -10.30 17.78 4.08
C HIS A 236 -9.94 19.05 4.83
N ASP A 237 -10.90 19.61 5.55
CA ASP A 237 -10.71 20.82 6.35
C ASP A 237 -10.30 20.44 7.79
N PRO A 238 -9.21 21.03 8.35
CA PRO A 238 -8.79 20.78 9.73
C PRO A 238 -9.82 21.21 10.78
N SER A 239 -10.77 22.08 10.43
CA SER A 239 -11.81 22.60 11.33
C SER A 239 -12.98 21.63 11.49
N GLY A 240 -13.11 20.64 10.59
CA GLY A 240 -14.23 19.68 10.57
C GLY A 240 -15.57 20.28 10.12
N ASP A 241 -15.60 21.55 9.72
CA ASP A 241 -16.81 22.22 9.27
C ASP A 241 -16.98 22.05 7.75
N ALA A 242 -17.79 21.07 7.34
CA ALA A 242 -18.14 20.87 5.94
C ALA A 242 -18.93 22.04 5.32
N SER A 243 -19.44 22.97 6.16
CA SER A 243 -20.22 24.14 5.76
C SER A 243 -19.40 25.43 5.68
N ALA A 244 -18.19 25.47 6.26
CA ALA A 244 -17.29 26.60 6.07
C ALA A 244 -16.82 26.53 4.62
N ASN A 245 -17.35 27.42 3.77
CA ASN A 245 -17.06 27.58 2.34
C ASN A 245 -15.80 26.80 1.94
N ASN A 246 -15.94 25.69 1.19
CA ASN A 246 -14.86 24.87 0.64
C ASN A 246 -13.96 25.71 -0.30
N VAL A 247 -13.34 26.75 0.23
CA VAL A 247 -12.48 27.68 -0.46
C VAL A 247 -11.17 26.94 -0.62
N ILE A 248 -11.02 26.36 -1.79
CA ILE A 248 -9.77 25.78 -2.23
C ILE A 248 -8.79 26.95 -2.36
N THR A 249 -7.87 27.04 -1.41
CA THR A 249 -6.79 28.03 -1.44
C THR A 249 -5.55 27.43 -2.09
N GLN A 250 -4.58 28.27 -2.44
CA GLN A 250 -3.27 27.79 -2.88
C GLN A 250 -2.43 27.26 -1.70
N ASP A 251 -2.81 27.57 -0.47
CA ASP A 251 -2.09 27.23 0.75
C ASP A 251 -2.70 25.97 1.36
N GLY A 252 -2.10 24.82 1.09
CA GLY A 252 -2.55 23.54 1.59
C GLY A 252 -1.75 22.41 0.99
N VAL A 253 -2.00 21.20 1.48
CA VAL A 253 -1.39 19.98 0.95
C VAL A 253 -2.20 19.56 -0.27
N TRP A 254 -1.54 19.40 -1.41
CA TRP A 254 -2.20 18.95 -2.63
C TRP A 254 -1.71 17.55 -3.01
N LEU A 255 -2.66 16.64 -3.19
CA LEU A 255 -2.45 15.25 -3.56
C LEU A 255 -3.23 14.92 -4.82
N SER A 256 -2.76 13.92 -5.57
CA SER A 256 -3.56 13.26 -6.59
C SER A 256 -3.73 11.78 -6.24
N TYR A 257 -4.96 11.30 -6.32
CA TYR A 257 -5.34 9.91 -6.08
C TYR A 257 -5.65 9.23 -7.41
N HIS A 258 -5.00 8.10 -7.64
CA HIS A 258 -5.09 7.29 -8.86
C HIS A 258 -5.51 5.89 -8.47
N ARG A 259 -6.62 5.40 -9.02
CA ARG A 259 -7.15 4.06 -8.69
C ARG A 259 -6.80 3.02 -9.74
N LYS A 260 -6.61 3.45 -10.99
CA LYS A 260 -6.47 2.57 -12.15
C LYS A 260 -5.09 2.65 -12.79
N LEU A 261 -4.28 3.64 -12.42
CA LEU A 261 -2.97 3.91 -13.03
C LEU A 261 -1.91 2.86 -12.68
N TYR A 262 -2.00 2.22 -11.51
CA TYR A 262 -1.02 1.23 -11.05
C TYR A 262 -1.66 -0.14 -11.00
N GLY A 263 -1.02 -1.15 -11.61
CA GLY A 263 -1.54 -2.54 -11.64
C GLY A 263 -1.72 -3.17 -10.25
N LEU A 264 -1.20 -2.53 -9.20
CA LEU A 264 -1.34 -2.94 -7.80
C LEU A 264 -2.56 -2.34 -7.11
N GLY A 265 -3.18 -1.28 -7.65
CA GLY A 265 -4.37 -0.62 -7.08
C GLY A 265 -4.19 0.88 -6.83
N GLU A 266 -4.63 1.34 -5.66
CA GLU A 266 -4.70 2.75 -5.28
C GLU A 266 -3.32 3.37 -5.02
N HIS A 267 -3.12 4.61 -5.48
CA HIS A 267 -1.86 5.31 -5.29
C HIS A 267 -2.03 6.83 -5.13
N TYR A 268 -1.19 7.42 -4.28
CA TYR A 268 -1.15 8.85 -4.03
C TYR A 268 0.16 9.46 -4.50
N ASN A 269 0.06 10.57 -5.23
CA ASN A 269 1.20 11.41 -5.60
C ASN A 269 1.07 12.82 -5.00
N SER A 270 2.21 13.49 -4.82
CA SER A 270 2.29 14.88 -4.37
C SER A 270 2.04 15.82 -5.54
N LEU A 271 1.30 16.91 -5.34
CA LEU A 271 1.06 17.94 -6.36
C LEU A 271 1.83 19.22 -6.05
N ARG A 272 2.94 19.43 -6.74
CA ARG A 272 3.80 20.60 -6.52
C ARG A 272 3.34 21.78 -7.38
N PRO A 273 3.68 23.03 -7.00
CA PRO A 273 3.47 24.19 -7.87
C PRO A 273 4.09 23.96 -9.26
N ALA A 274 3.33 24.24 -10.31
CA ALA A 274 3.85 24.28 -11.66
C ALA A 274 4.70 25.55 -11.84
N PRO A 275 5.83 25.50 -12.58
CA PRO A 275 6.55 26.71 -12.95
C PRO A 275 5.60 27.65 -13.74
N PRO A 276 5.76 28.98 -13.61
CA PRO A 276 4.98 29.91 -14.40
C PRO A 276 5.22 29.63 -15.89
N SER A 277 4.13 29.40 -16.63
CA SER A 277 4.09 29.21 -18.08
C SER A 277 4.32 30.52 -18.82
#